data_AF-A0A7W9UQM4-F1
#
_entry.id   AF-A0A7W9UQM4-F1
#
_cell.length_a   1.000
_cell.length_b   1.000
_cell.length_c   1.000
_cell.angle_alpha   90.00
_cell.angle_beta   90.00
_cell.angle_gamma   90.00
#
_symmetry.space_group_name_H-M   'P 1'
#
loop_
_entity.id
_entity.type
_entity.pdbx_description
1 polymer ?
#
loop_
_entity_poly.entity_id
_entity_poly.type
_entity_poly.pdbx_seq_one_letter_code
_entity_poly.pdbx_strand_id
1 'polypeptide(L)'
;MRPGLHRSLRTMVLAEFSSRSLLHWEFSWARPATVRLPGWGSETEDDGPETALEAAVEAAVADHPDTERLRALLPPAAIQNA
;
A
#
# COMPACT_ATOMS: atom_id res chain seq x y z
N MET A 1 -10.81 7.08 15.61
CA MET A 1 -10.26 5.95 14.83
C MET A 1 -11.36 4.94 14.51
N ARG A 2 -11.47 4.50 13.25
CA ARG A 2 -12.49 3.54 12.76
C ARG A 2 -11.80 2.19 12.47
N PRO A 3 -11.53 1.34 13.48
CA PRO A 3 -10.63 0.18 13.33
C PRO A 3 -11.14 -0.87 12.33
N GLY A 4 -12.47 -1.05 12.23
CA GLY A 4 -13.07 -1.94 11.22
C GLY A 4 -12.84 -1.43 9.79
N LEU A 5 -13.02 -0.12 9.57
CA LEU A 5 -12.82 0.51 8.26
C LEU A 5 -11.34 0.46 7.86
N HIS A 6 -10.43 0.72 8.80
CA HIS A 6 -8.99 0.61 8.58
C HIS A 6 -8.60 -0.79 8.10
N ARG A 7 -9.05 -1.83 8.81
CA ARG A 7 -8.77 -3.22 8.45
C ARG A 7 -9.35 -3.57 7.07
N SER A 8 -10.61 -3.24 6.81
CA SER A 8 -11.26 -3.52 5.53
C SER A 8 -10.55 -2.81 4.37
N LEU A 9 -10.21 -1.52 4.53
CA LEU A 9 -9.53 -0.74 3.51
C LEU A 9 -8.13 -1.29 3.25
N ARG A 10 -7.36 -1.62 4.29
CA ARG A 10 -6.06 -2.27 4.18
C ARG A 10 -6.13 -3.58 3.38
N THR A 11 -7.11 -4.43 3.67
CA THR A 11 -7.31 -5.68 2.92
C THR A 11 -7.65 -5.43 1.45
N MET A 12 -8.52 -4.46 1.16
CA MET A 12 -8.86 -4.09 -0.22
C MET A 12 -7.65 -3.55 -0.98
N VAL A 13 -6.84 -2.70 -0.37
CA VAL A 13 -5.62 -2.16 -0.99
C VAL A 13 -4.62 -3.26 -1.27
N LEU A 14 -4.37 -4.17 -0.31
CA LEU A 14 -3.50 -5.32 -0.55
C LEU A 14 -4.02 -6.24 -1.68
N ALA A 15 -5.33 -6.46 -1.75
CA ALA A 15 -5.93 -7.22 -2.84
C ALA A 15 -5.72 -6.54 -4.21
N GLU A 16 -5.86 -5.22 -4.28
CA GLU A 16 -5.62 -4.45 -5.50
C GLU A 16 -4.14 -4.42 -5.90
N PHE A 17 -3.22 -4.33 -4.94
CA PHE A 17 -1.79 -4.41 -5.24
C PHE A 17 -1.42 -5.82 -5.72
N SER A 18 -2.04 -6.86 -5.14
CA SER A 18 -1.86 -8.24 -5.58
C SER A 18 -2.38 -8.46 -6.99
N SER A 19 -3.53 -7.87 -7.36
CA SER A 19 -4.11 -8.00 -8.70
C SER A 19 -3.24 -7.35 -9.78
N ARG A 20 -2.49 -6.31 -9.41
CA ARG A 20 -1.53 -5.61 -10.28
C ARG A 20 -0.10 -6.19 -10.25
N SER A 21 0.12 -7.33 -9.58
CA SER A 21 1.45 -7.93 -9.37
C SER A 21 2.47 -6.96 -8.75
N LEU A 22 2.00 -6.03 -7.91
CA LEU A 22 2.80 -5.04 -7.19
C LEU A 22 3.18 -5.52 -5.79
N LEU A 23 3.03 -6.81 -5.48
CA LEU A 23 3.45 -7.39 -4.21
C LEU A 23 4.58 -8.38 -4.46
N HIS A 24 5.61 -8.33 -3.62
CA HIS A 24 6.61 -9.38 -3.50
C HIS A 24 6.36 -10.16 -2.21
N TRP A 25 6.50 -11.48 -2.25
CA TRP A 25 6.41 -12.30 -1.05
C TRP A 25 7.80 -12.71 -0.60
N GLU A 26 8.16 -12.32 0.62
CA GLU A 26 9.34 -12.85 1.29
C GLU A 26 8.93 -14.04 2.15
N PHE A 27 9.45 -15.22 1.81
CA PHE A 27 9.24 -16.44 2.57
C PHE A 27 10.47 -16.74 3.42
N SER A 28 10.26 -17.19 4.65
CA SER A 28 11.33 -17.71 5.49
C SER A 28 10.86 -18.95 6.23
N TRP A 29 11.80 -19.82 6.62
CA TRP A 29 11.50 -21.00 7.43
C TRP A 29 11.29 -20.68 8.92
N ALA A 30 11.67 -19.48 9.37
CA ALA A 30 11.63 -19.07 10.79
C ALA A 30 10.55 -18.02 11.11
N ARG A 31 9.98 -17.36 10.10
CA ARG A 31 8.99 -16.28 10.23
C ARG A 31 7.86 -16.46 9.22
N PRO A 32 6.65 -15.97 9.52
CA PRO A 32 5.54 -15.94 8.58
C PRO A 32 5.91 -15.26 7.26
N ALA A 33 5.22 -15.60 6.18
CA ALA A 33 5.39 -14.94 4.89
C ALA A 33 5.03 -13.45 5.03
N THR A 34 5.94 -12.59 4.59
CA THR A 34 5.77 -11.12 4.66
C THR A 34 5.51 -10.59 3.26
N VAL A 35 4.49 -9.75 3.13
CA VAL A 35 4.24 -8.99 1.91
C VAL A 35 5.20 -7.81 1.89
N ARG A 36 6.00 -7.74 0.83
CA ARG A 36 6.88 -6.63 0.49
C ARG A 36 6.30 -5.83 -0.65
N LEU A 37 6.53 -4.54 -0.60
CA LEU A 37 6.04 -3.60 -1.56
C LEU A 37 7.24 -3.06 -2.38
N PRO A 38 7.20 -3.12 -3.73
CA PRO A 38 8.36 -2.84 -4.57
C PRO A 38 8.64 -1.33 -4.61
N GLY A 39 9.80 -0.92 -4.09
CA GLY A 39 10.50 0.33 -4.42
C GLY A 39 9.62 1.57 -4.64
N TRP A 40 8.83 1.96 -3.64
CA TRP A 40 7.98 3.14 -3.74
C TRP A 40 8.83 4.40 -3.75
N GLY A 41 8.96 4.99 -4.93
CA GLY A 41 9.89 6.07 -5.24
C GLY A 41 9.61 7.35 -4.45
N SER A 42 10.24 7.46 -3.30
CA SER A 42 10.80 8.71 -2.81
C SER A 42 11.95 8.38 -1.88
N GLU A 43 13.12 8.91 -2.19
CA GLU A 43 14.36 8.78 -1.43
C GLU A 43 14.32 9.64 -0.15
N THR A 44 13.15 9.77 0.45
CA THR A 44 12.90 10.65 1.59
C THR A 44 11.98 9.96 2.59
N GLU A 45 12.51 9.87 3.80
CA GLU A 45 11.96 9.34 5.05
C GLU A 45 12.26 7.86 5.31
N ASP A 46 12.95 7.65 6.42
CA ASP A 46 13.63 6.47 6.98
C ASP A 46 12.71 5.27 7.28
N ASP A 47 11.49 5.30 6.76
CA ASP A 47 10.41 4.36 7.05
C ASP A 47 10.06 3.58 5.78
N GLY A 48 10.15 2.25 5.86
CA GLY A 48 9.96 1.36 4.72
C GLY A 48 8.59 1.53 4.02
N PRO A 49 8.42 0.97 2.82
CA PRO A 49 7.19 1.12 2.06
C PRO A 49 5.95 0.64 2.84
N GLU A 50 6.09 -0.35 3.72
CA GLU A 50 5.00 -0.79 4.59
C GLU A 50 4.46 0.32 5.53
N THR A 51 5.34 1.20 6.04
CA THR A 51 4.92 2.34 6.88
C THR A 51 4.19 3.40 6.05
N ALA A 52 4.65 3.67 4.83
CA ALA A 52 3.98 4.58 3.90
C ALA A 52 2.56 4.10 3.53
N LEU A 53 2.36 2.78 3.41
CA LEU A 53 1.04 2.19 3.20
C LEU A 53 0.11 2.46 4.38
N GLU A 54 0.58 2.21 5.60
CA GLU A 54 -0.24 2.44 6.80
C GLU A 54 -0.59 3.92 6.95
N ALA A 55 0.35 4.83 6.70
CA ALA A 55 0.07 6.27 6.72
C ALA A 55 -1.00 6.67 5.67
N ALA A 56 -0.97 6.08 4.47
CA ALA A 56 -1.96 6.33 3.44
C ALA A 56 -3.34 5.74 3.79
N VAL A 57 -3.39 4.56 4.41
CA VAL A 57 -4.65 3.95 4.88
C VAL A 57 -5.26 4.78 6.02
N GLU A 58 -4.45 5.21 7.00
CA GLU A 58 -4.89 6.09 8.09
C GLU A 58 -5.47 7.41 7.56
N ALA A 59 -4.78 8.05 6.60
CA ALA A 59 -5.27 9.28 5.97
C ALA A 59 -6.60 9.09 5.22
N ALA A 60 -6.80 7.93 4.59
CA ALA A 60 -8.01 7.63 3.87
C ALA A 60 -9.22 7.34 4.77
N VAL A 61 -9.00 6.91 6.03
CA VAL A 61 -10.06 6.66 7.02
C VAL A 61 -10.28 7.81 8.00
N ALA A 62 -9.52 8.89 7.87
CA ALA A 62 -9.67 10.12 8.64
C ALA A 62 -11.05 10.76 8.45
N ASP A 63 -11.39 11.72 9.31
CA ASP A 63 -12.68 12.41 9.24
C ASP A 63 -12.84 13.19 7.92
N HIS A 64 -11.73 13.72 7.39
CA HIS A 64 -11.64 14.18 6.01
C HIS A 64 -10.80 13.18 5.20
N PRO A 65 -11.42 12.31 4.38
CA PRO A 65 -10.71 11.22 3.73
C PRO A 65 -9.76 11.75 2.65
N ASP A 66 -8.48 11.48 2.80
CA ASP A 66 -7.48 11.72 1.76
C ASP A 66 -7.14 10.42 1.04
N THR A 67 -7.67 10.28 -0.18
CA THR A 67 -7.43 9.12 -1.04
C THR A 67 -6.33 9.35 -2.06
N GLU A 68 -5.77 10.56 -2.14
CA GLU A 68 -4.69 10.88 -3.07
C GLU A 68 -3.41 10.16 -2.70
N ARG A 69 -3.11 10.06 -1.40
CA ARG A 69 -1.97 9.27 -0.90
C ARG A 69 -2.01 7.81 -1.36
N LEU A 70 -3.19 7.18 -1.36
CA LEU A 70 -3.33 5.80 -1.87
C LEU A 70 -3.11 5.72 -3.39
N ARG A 71 -3.54 6.72 -4.16
CA ARG A 71 -3.32 6.76 -5.62
C ARG A 71 -1.85 6.98 -5.96
N ALA A 72 -1.14 7.79 -5.17
CA ALA A 72 0.28 8.04 -5.36
C ALA A 72 1.16 6.79 -5.17
N LEU A 73 0.68 5.79 -4.41
CA LEU A 73 1.37 4.50 -4.24
C LEU A 73 1.27 3.59 -5.46
N LEU A 74 0.37 3.88 -6.41
CA LEU A 74 0.27 3.10 -7.64
C LEU A 74 1.32 3.61 -8.63
N PRO A 75 2.03 2.72 -9.34
CA PRO A 75 2.86 3.15 -10.44
C PRO A 75 2.01 3.95 -11.41
N PRO A 76 2.55 5.03 -12.02
CA PRO A 76 1.81 5.83 -12.97
C PRO A 76 1.22 4.89 -14.01
N ALA A 77 -0.10 4.95 -14.18
CA ALA A 77 -0.79 4.11 -15.14
C ALA A 77 -0.06 4.30 -16.47
N ALA A 78 0.58 3.23 -16.97
CA ALA A 78 1.15 3.25 -18.29
C ALA A 78 0.01 3.72 -19.21
N ILE A 79 0.19 4.89 -19.81
CA ILE A 79 -0.70 5.40 -20.84
C ILE A 79 -0.61 4.35 -21.94
N GLN A 80 -1.52 3.37 -21.92
CA GLN A 80 -1.69 2.42 -22.99
C GLN A 80 -2.25 3.24 -24.14
N ASN A 81 -1.35 3.80 -24.96
CA ASN A 81 -1.69 4.33 -26.27
C ASN A 81 -2.36 3.19 -27.04
N ALA A 82 -3.65 3.37 -27.34
CA ALA A 82 -4.38 2.60 -28.34
C ALA A 82 -4.16 3.24 -29.72
#